data_AF-A0A931PT18-F1
#
_entry.id   AF-A0A931PT18-F1
#
_cell.length_a   1.000
_cell.length_b   1.000
_cell.length_c   1.000
_cell.angle_alpha   90.00
_cell.angle_beta   90.00
_cell.angle_gamma   90.00
#
_symmetry.space_group_name_H-M   'P 1'
#
loop_
_entity.id
_entity.type
_entity.pdbx_description
1 polymer ?
#
loop_
_entity_poly.entity_id
_entity_poly.type
_entity_poly.pdbx_seq_one_letter_code
_entity_poly.pdbx_strand_id
1 'polypeptide(L)' 'MTEHADSEASADGFSIFDMECAMLTGKIRRMWPRTGKYEIVGSSSDGRALGIVCRITDTGKVRVITVYEDKPKKTR' A
#
# COMPACT_ATOMS: atom_id res chain seq x y z
N MET A 1 3.89 9.14 -6.25
CA MET A 1 4.45 7.79 -6.04
C MET A 1 5.97 7.86 -6.16
N THR A 2 6.73 6.91 -5.62
CA THR A 2 8.18 6.75 -5.92
C THR A 2 8.34 5.83 -7.13
N GLU A 3 9.40 5.98 -7.93
CA GLU A 3 9.72 5.02 -9.01
C GLU A 3 9.84 3.58 -8.49
N HIS A 4 10.39 3.41 -7.28
CA HIS A 4 10.48 2.11 -6.64
C HIS A 4 9.11 1.46 -6.40
N ALA A 5 8.16 2.21 -5.83
CA ALA A 5 6.81 1.71 -5.61
C ALA A 5 6.11 1.35 -6.92
N ASP A 6 6.39 2.11 -7.99
CA ASP A 6 5.77 1.91 -9.30
C ASP A 6 6.26 0.61 -9.94
N SER A 7 7.56 0.37 -9.84
CA SER A 7 8.17 -0.88 -10.27
C SER A 7 7.69 -2.08 -9.44
N GLU A 8 7.49 -1.94 -8.13
CA GLU A 8 6.96 -3.02 -7.27
C GLU A 8 5.52 -3.36 -7.63
N ALA A 9 4.65 -2.35 -7.73
CA ALA A 9 3.26 -2.55 -8.13
C ALA A 9 3.16 -3.23 -9.49
N SER A 10 3.94 -2.77 -10.47
CA SER A 10 3.99 -3.37 -11.81
C SER A 10 4.48 -4.82 -11.79
N ALA A 11 5.48 -5.13 -10.94
CA ALA A 11 6.02 -6.48 -10.81
C ALA A 11 5.00 -7.47 -10.21
N ASP A 12 4.15 -7.02 -9.28
CA ASP A 12 3.05 -7.80 -8.70
C ASP A 12 1.74 -7.72 -9.52
N GLY A 13 1.74 -7.00 -10.65
CA GLY A 13 0.58 -6.84 -11.52
C GLY A 13 -0.55 -6.03 -10.87
N PHE A 14 -0.20 -5.02 -10.08
CA PHE A 14 -1.14 -4.05 -9.51
C PHE A 14 -1.09 -2.73 -10.29
N SER A 15 -2.27 -2.18 -10.54
CA SER A 15 -2.44 -0.86 -11.15
C SER A 15 -2.59 0.23 -10.08
N ILE A 16 -2.58 1.49 -10.51
CA ILE A 16 -2.91 2.61 -9.62
C ILE A 16 -4.33 2.51 -9.05
N PHE A 17 -5.28 1.96 -9.81
CA PHE A 17 -6.66 1.74 -9.34
C PHE A 17 -6.72 0.72 -8.21
N ASP A 18 -5.91 -0.34 -8.27
CA ASP A 18 -5.81 -1.32 -7.19
C ASP A 18 -5.31 -0.69 -5.90
N MET A 19 -4.31 0.20 -6.01
CA MET A 19 -3.79 0.94 -4.87
C MET A 19 -4.83 1.90 -4.27
N GLU A 20 -5.57 2.63 -5.10
CA GLU A 20 -6.63 3.52 -4.64
C GLU A 20 -7.76 2.73 -3.95
N CYS A 21 -8.19 1.62 -4.55
CA CYS A 21 -9.16 0.70 -3.94
C CYS A 21 -8.67 0.20 -2.58
N ALA A 22 -7.43 -0.26 -2.49
CA ALA A 22 -6.86 -0.77 -1.24
C ALA A 22 -6.68 0.34 -0.19
N MET A 23 -6.40 1.58 -0.59
CA MET A 23 -6.33 2.71 0.35
C MET A 23 -7.70 3.10 0.91
N LEU A 24 -8.74 3.09 0.06
CA LEU A 24 -10.10 3.49 0.44
C LEU A 24 -10.83 2.41 1.26
N THR A 25 -10.57 1.14 0.97
CA THR A 25 -11.21 -0.01 1.64
C THR A 25 -10.37 -0.59 2.77
N GLY A 26 -9.06 -0.33 2.74
CA GLY A 26 -8.10 -0.92 3.65
C GLY A 26 -8.11 -0.30 5.04
N LYS A 27 -7.40 -0.96 5.95
CA LYS A 27 -7.21 -0.52 7.33
C LYS A 27 -5.74 -0.29 7.59
N ILE A 28 -5.45 0.68 8.46
CA ILE A 28 -4.08 0.90 8.94
C ILE A 28 -3.70 -0.32 9.78
N ARG A 29 -2.76 -1.13 9.26
CA ARG A 29 -2.22 -2.29 9.96
C ARG A 29 -1.09 -1.90 10.90
N ARG A 30 -0.28 -0.92 10.49
CA ARG A 30 0.87 -0.45 11.28
C ARG A 30 1.11 1.03 11.05
N MET A 31 1.61 1.70 12.09
CA MET A 31 1.93 3.13 12.07
C MET A 31 3.29 3.35 12.73
N TRP A 32 4.14 4.14 12.08
CA TRP A 32 5.47 4.50 12.56
C TRP A 32 5.52 6.01 12.84
N PRO A 33 5.12 6.45 14.05
CA PRO A 33 4.96 7.87 14.38
C PRO A 33 6.27 8.66 14.28
N ARG A 34 7.41 8.04 14.60
CA ARG A 34 8.73 8.69 14.49
C ARG A 34 9.09 9.10 13.06
N THR A 35 8.57 8.40 12.06
CA THR A 35 8.89 8.64 10.64
C THR A 35 7.69 9.14 9.83
N GLY A 36 6.51 9.25 10.45
CA GLY A 36 5.26 9.61 9.76
C GLY A 36 4.84 8.60 8.67
N LYS A 37 5.22 7.33 8.82
CA LYS A 37 4.88 6.28 7.86
C LYS A 37 3.67 5.48 8.36
N TYR A 38 2.87 5.01 7.42
CA TYR A 38 1.68 4.20 7.66
C TYR A 38 1.72 2.99 6.72
N GLU A 39 1.28 1.86 7.24
CA GLU A 39 1.02 0.64 6.48
C GLU A 39 -0.49 0.45 6.42
N ILE A 40 -1.01 0.44 5.21
CA ILE A 40 -2.41 0.18 4.92
C ILE A 40 -2.49 -1.17 4.25
N VAL A 41 -3.38 -2.03 4.74
CA VAL A 41 -3.70 -3.30 4.07
C VAL A 41 -5.15 -3.27 3.67
N GLY A 42 -5.39 -3.42 2.38
CA GLY A 42 -6.72 -3.44 1.79
C GLY A 42 -6.82 -4.47 0.68
N SER A 43 -7.92 -4.38 -0.07
CA SER A 43 -8.16 -5.26 -1.22
C SER A 43 -7.95 -4.50 -2.52
N SER A 44 -7.27 -5.13 -3.47
CA SER A 44 -7.17 -4.69 -4.86
C SER A 44 -8.54 -4.81 -5.54
N SER A 45 -8.68 -4.25 -6.74
CA SER A 45 -9.94 -4.34 -7.51
C SER A 45 -10.30 -5.78 -7.87
N ASP A 46 -9.30 -6.66 -8.00
CA ASP A 46 -9.45 -8.11 -8.20
C ASP A 46 -9.68 -8.91 -6.89
N GLY A 47 -9.69 -8.26 -5.73
CA GLY A 47 -9.85 -8.91 -4.42
C GLY A 47 -8.57 -9.51 -3.83
N ARG A 48 -7.40 -9.29 -4.45
CA ARG A 48 -6.09 -9.65 -3.87
C ARG A 48 -5.78 -8.73 -2.69
N ALA A 49 -5.14 -9.24 -1.65
CA ALA A 49 -4.73 -8.41 -0.52
C ALA A 49 -3.48 -7.61 -0.89
N LEU A 50 -3.54 -6.29 -0.69
CA LEU A 50 -2.52 -5.33 -1.09
C LEU A 50 -2.05 -4.54 0.13
N GLY A 51 -0.74 -4.60 0.38
CA GLY A 51 -0.06 -3.82 1.40
C GLY A 51 0.58 -2.58 0.79
N ILE A 52 0.31 -1.42 1.37
CA ILE A 52 0.83 -0.13 0.90
C ILE A 52 1.49 0.58 2.07
N VAL A 53 2.77 0.94 1.90
CA VAL A 53 3.46 1.81 2.85
C VAL A 53 3.54 3.21 2.28
N CYS A 54 2.97 4.17 2.99
CA CYS A 54 2.92 5.56 2.57
C CYS A 54 3.27 6.51 3.72
N ARG A 55 3.51 7.77 3.37
CA ARG A 55 3.60 8.89 4.32
C ARG A 55 2.80 10.07 3.82
N ILE A 56 2.34 10.91 4.74
CA ILE A 56 1.73 12.20 4.41
C ILE A 56 2.85 13.24 4.36
N THR A 57 2.96 13.97 3.26
CA THR A 57 3.91 15.08 3.13
C THR A 57 3.37 16.33 3.81
N ASP A 58 4.23 17.29 4.10
CA ASP A 58 3.86 18.56 4.74
C ASP A 58 2.74 19.33 3.98
N THR A 59 2.68 19.15 2.66
CA THR A 59 1.63 19.70 1.78
C THR A 59 0.31 18.92 1.78
N GLY A 60 0.13 17.93 2.67
CA GLY A 60 -1.07 17.10 2.77
C GLY A 60 -1.20 16.02 1.70
N LYS A 61 -0.22 15.86 0.80
CA LYS A 61 -0.24 14.81 -0.23
C LYS A 61 0.23 13.46 0.32
N VAL A 62 -0.35 12.38 -0.18
CA VAL A 62 0.10 11.02 0.15
C VAL A 62 1.25 10.62 -0.78
N ARG A 63 2.39 10.25 -0.19
CA ARG A 63 3.53 9.69 -0.93
C ARG A 63 3.67 8.22 -0.59
N VAL A 64 3.31 7.37 -1.56
CA VAL A 64 3.57 5.93 -1.53
C VAL A 64 5.07 5.67 -1.65
N ILE A 65 5.58 4.80 -0.78
CA ILE A 65 7.00 4.47 -0.63
C ILE A 65 7.28 3.08 -1.21
N THR A 66 6.46 2.10 -0.84
CA THR A 66 6.54 0.71 -1.31
C THR A 66 5.15 0.06 -1.33
N VAL A 67 4.99 -0.91 -2.21
CA VAL A 67 3.74 -1.67 -2.43
C VAL A 67 4.08 -3.15 -2.51
N TYR A 68 3.25 -4.04 -1.97
CA TYR A 68 3.47 -5.48 -2.04
C TYR A 68 2.16 -6.26 -1.91
N GLU A 69 2.09 -7.45 -2.49
CA GLU A 69 0.98 -8.37 -2.25
C GLU A 69 1.00 -8.89 -0.79
N ASP A 70 -0.04 -8.59 -0.01
CA ASP A 70 -0.17 -9.07 1.36
C ASP A 70 -0.70 -10.50 1.38
N LYS A 71 0.18 -11.47 1.13
CA LYS A 71 -0.18 -12.88 1.22
C LYS A 71 -0.41 -13.23 2.70
N PRO A 72 -1.64 -13.56 3.14
CA PRO A 72 -1.85 -14.05 4.50
C PRO A 72 -0.99 -15.30 4.67
N LYS A 73 -0.15 -15.33 5.72
CA LYS A 73 0.55 -16.56 6.10
C LYS A 73 -0.53 -17.63 6.25
N LYS A 74 -0.52 -18.64 5.36
CA LYS A 74 -1.30 -19.85 5.55
C LYS A 74 -0.82 -20.46 6.87
N THR A 75 -1.59 -20.25 7.94
CA THR A 75 -1.45 -21.02 9.17
C THR A 75 -1.76 -22.46 8.78
N ARG A 76 -0.73 -23.28 8.70
CA ARG A 76 -0.81 -24.70 8.37
C ARG A 76 -0.93 -25.49 9.65
#